data_AF-A0A373CQL4-F1
#
_entry.id   AF-A0A373CQL4-F1
#
_cell.length_a   1.000
_cell.length_b   1.000
_cell.length_c   1.000
_cell.angle_alpha   90.00
_cell.angle_beta   90.00
_cell.angle_gamma   90.00
#
_symmetry.space_group_name_H-M   'P 1'
#
loop_
_entity.id
_entity.type
_entity.pdbx_description
1 polymer ?
#
loop_
_entity_poly.entity_id
_entity_poly.type
_entity_poly.pdbx_seq_one_letter_code
_entity_poly.pdbx_strand_id
1 'polypeptide(L)'
;MSLSYRLGSNSLFIRPHEDSIEPKRVVFLSTEGTKTEVQYFHFIEQYREQLGIDAIIHIEVLRRHDTNSDPENVLDLLEEYIHFRENNIFEKSIDSLRIKEYPVDFIKSYLEDPSNLPQRERKRFEAVLMEEHLDLLYLDFLSKYQGKDDAFGVVIDRDCGSHSLEQMTNVQEKCKAKNYLCYITNPCIEFWQLLHVSDVATEYAESLNDILENKLDNKKNSFVSNLLYEKTGQRKAIQTRTFEKFYLPNIDLAIKRAKGFATSDQLLEKLGSNLWELIEFLRKSNSV
;
A
#
# COMPACT_ATOMS: atom_id res chain seq x y z
N MET A 1 -14.60 21.51 15.87
CA MET A 1 -13.42 20.62 15.98
C MET A 1 -13.07 20.23 14.57
N SER A 2 -11.90 20.63 14.07
CA SER A 2 -11.49 20.28 12.70
C SER A 2 -11.19 18.79 12.65
N LEU A 3 -11.91 18.08 11.80
CA LEU A 3 -11.62 16.70 11.48
C LEU A 3 -10.32 16.67 10.68
N SER A 4 -9.20 16.33 11.32
CA SER A 4 -7.87 16.25 10.70
C SER A 4 -7.69 14.88 10.03
N TYR A 5 -8.40 14.62 8.93
CA TYR A 5 -8.25 13.38 8.17
C TYR A 5 -7.04 13.46 7.23
N ARG A 6 -6.27 12.37 7.15
CA ARG A 6 -5.03 12.29 6.36
C ARG A 6 -5.20 11.64 4.98
N LEU A 7 -6.32 10.95 4.74
CA LEU A 7 -6.64 10.18 3.53
C LEU A 7 -6.80 11.04 2.28
N GLY A 8 -6.17 10.66 1.17
CA GLY A 8 -6.52 11.20 -0.16
C GLY A 8 -5.54 10.91 -1.30
N SER A 9 -6.01 11.05 -2.54
CA SER A 9 -5.32 10.66 -3.78
C SER A 9 -5.06 11.87 -4.71
N ASN A 10 -3.85 11.97 -5.29
CA ASN A 10 -3.54 13.01 -6.28
C ASN A 10 -4.01 12.65 -7.72
N SER A 11 -4.77 11.58 -7.91
CA SER A 11 -5.14 11.07 -9.23
C SER A 11 -6.52 10.44 -9.20
N LEU A 12 -7.39 10.83 -10.14
CA LEU A 12 -8.68 10.20 -10.42
C LEU A 12 -8.55 8.68 -10.42
N PHE A 13 -9.25 8.02 -9.51
CA PHE A 13 -9.34 6.57 -9.44
C PHE A 13 -9.96 6.06 -10.75
N ILE A 14 -9.28 5.16 -11.48
CA ILE A 14 -9.79 4.58 -12.72
C ILE A 14 -10.15 3.12 -12.42
N ARG A 15 -11.42 2.76 -12.66
CA ARG A 15 -11.99 1.43 -12.37
C ARG A 15 -11.58 0.40 -13.43
N PRO A 16 -11.04 -0.77 -13.05
CA PRO A 16 -11.12 -1.98 -13.88
C PRO A 16 -12.40 -2.78 -13.55
N HIS A 17 -13.13 -3.22 -14.58
CA HIS A 17 -14.22 -4.21 -14.55
C HIS A 17 -15.40 -3.93 -13.61
N GLU A 18 -16.35 -3.08 -14.01
CA GLU A 18 -17.63 -2.89 -13.31
C GLU A 18 -18.67 -4.00 -13.53
N ASP A 19 -18.43 -4.89 -14.49
CA ASP A 19 -19.47 -5.81 -14.99
C ASP A 19 -19.50 -7.21 -14.33
N SER A 20 -18.68 -7.49 -13.31
CA SER A 20 -18.63 -8.83 -12.69
C SER A 20 -19.65 -9.00 -11.56
N ILE A 21 -20.40 -10.11 -11.61
CA ILE A 21 -21.50 -10.48 -10.69
C ILE A 21 -20.98 -11.01 -9.33
N GLU A 22 -19.72 -11.44 -9.25
CA GLU A 22 -19.12 -11.98 -8.02
C GLU A 22 -18.64 -10.89 -7.05
N PRO A 23 -18.73 -11.12 -5.72
CA PRO A 23 -18.28 -10.16 -4.74
C PRO A 23 -16.78 -9.91 -4.89
N LYS A 24 -16.43 -8.65 -5.14
CA LYS A 24 -15.06 -8.18 -5.17
C LYS A 24 -14.51 -8.19 -3.75
N ARG A 25 -13.45 -8.96 -3.51
CA ARG A 25 -12.67 -8.85 -2.28
C ARG A 25 -11.68 -7.72 -2.45
N VAL A 26 -11.69 -6.73 -1.55
CA VAL A 26 -10.68 -5.68 -1.54
C VAL A 26 -9.68 -5.92 -0.41
N VAL A 27 -8.39 -5.88 -0.73
CA VAL A 27 -7.30 -5.91 0.24
C VAL A 27 -6.75 -4.50 0.38
N PHE A 28 -7.08 -3.86 1.49
CA PHE A 28 -6.62 -2.51 1.82
C PHE A 28 -5.28 -2.57 2.54
N LEU A 29 -4.27 -1.88 2.01
CA LEU A 29 -2.92 -1.83 2.55
C LEU A 29 -2.55 -0.40 2.96
N SER A 30 -2.16 -0.22 4.21
CA SER A 30 -1.45 0.99 4.65
C SER A 30 0.05 0.74 4.58
N THR A 31 0.80 1.57 3.84
CA THR A 31 2.23 1.36 3.59
C THR A 31 3.10 2.43 4.26
N GLU A 32 4.27 2.05 4.77
CA GLU A 32 5.26 2.98 5.33
C GLU A 32 5.76 3.99 4.29
N GLY A 33 6.26 3.58 3.13
CA GLY A 33 6.61 4.53 2.08
C GLY A 33 5.43 4.90 1.17
N THR A 34 5.50 6.10 0.61
CA THR A 34 4.47 6.68 -0.27
C THR A 34 4.79 6.54 -1.75
N LYS A 35 5.89 5.87 -2.09
CA LYS A 35 6.37 5.79 -3.47
C LYS A 35 6.70 4.37 -3.89
N THR A 36 7.71 3.74 -3.29
CA THR A 36 8.21 2.44 -3.75
C THR A 36 7.17 1.34 -3.57
N GLU A 37 6.57 1.28 -2.38
CA GLU A 37 5.51 0.36 -1.95
C GLU A 37 4.27 0.57 -2.82
N VAL A 38 3.81 1.83 -2.92
CA VAL A 38 2.65 2.21 -3.75
C VAL A 38 2.86 1.78 -5.19
N GLN A 39 4.03 2.02 -5.77
CA GLN A 39 4.34 1.60 -7.14
C GLN A 39 4.42 0.08 -7.28
N TYR A 40 5.03 -0.62 -6.32
CA TYR A 40 5.14 -2.06 -6.35
C TYR A 40 3.74 -2.71 -6.37
N PHE A 41 2.88 -2.34 -5.43
CA PHE A 41 1.52 -2.90 -5.35
C PHE A 41 0.62 -2.44 -6.49
N HIS A 42 0.81 -1.23 -7.02
CA HIS A 42 0.14 -0.80 -8.26
C HIS A 42 0.47 -1.73 -9.43
N PHE A 43 1.73 -2.16 -9.57
CA PHE A 43 2.09 -3.14 -10.60
C PHE A 43 1.58 -4.55 -10.30
N ILE A 44 1.54 -4.99 -9.02
CA ILE A 44 0.89 -6.26 -8.67
C ILE A 44 -0.59 -6.24 -9.12
N GLU A 45 -1.31 -5.17 -8.83
CA GLU A 45 -2.71 -4.98 -9.23
C GLU A 45 -2.87 -4.93 -10.77
N GLN A 46 -1.98 -4.19 -11.45
CA GLN A 46 -1.98 -4.07 -12.91
C GLN A 46 -1.74 -5.41 -13.62
N TYR A 47 -0.86 -6.26 -13.07
CA TYR A 47 -0.48 -7.55 -13.67
C TYR A 47 -1.09 -8.75 -12.92
N ARG A 48 -2.15 -8.55 -12.13
CA ARG A 48 -2.72 -9.56 -11.22
C ARG A 48 -3.04 -10.90 -11.89
N GLU A 49 -3.64 -10.88 -13.08
CA GLU A 49 -3.97 -12.11 -13.81
C GLU A 49 -2.72 -12.91 -14.20
N GLN A 50 -1.67 -12.24 -14.67
CA GLN A 50 -0.39 -12.89 -15.00
C GLN A 50 0.31 -13.45 -13.76
N LEU A 51 0.03 -12.85 -12.60
CA LEU A 51 0.54 -13.30 -11.31
C LEU A 51 -0.30 -14.41 -10.68
N GLY A 52 -1.38 -14.86 -11.33
CA GLY A 52 -2.29 -15.89 -10.81
C GLY A 52 -3.15 -15.40 -9.64
N ILE A 53 -3.36 -14.07 -9.54
CA ILE A 53 -4.28 -13.46 -8.59
C ILE A 53 -5.64 -13.36 -9.29
N ASP A 54 -6.68 -13.82 -8.61
CA ASP A 54 -8.05 -13.83 -9.12
C ASP A 54 -8.52 -12.41 -9.49
N ALA A 55 -9.21 -12.26 -10.62
CA ALA A 55 -9.68 -10.96 -11.10
C ALA A 55 -10.70 -10.32 -10.15
N ILE A 56 -11.34 -11.11 -9.29
CA ILE A 56 -12.26 -10.62 -8.25
C ILE A 56 -11.54 -10.01 -7.03
N ILE A 57 -10.22 -10.20 -6.90
CA ILE A 57 -9.42 -9.64 -5.81
C ILE A 57 -8.80 -8.33 -6.29
N HIS A 58 -9.08 -7.25 -5.56
CA HIS A 58 -8.53 -5.93 -5.81
C HIS A 58 -7.60 -5.52 -4.67
N ILE A 59 -6.44 -4.97 -5.00
CA ILE A 59 -5.49 -4.42 -4.03
C ILE A 59 -5.61 -2.91 -4.04
N GLU A 60 -5.94 -2.33 -2.87
CA GLU A 60 -5.98 -0.88 -2.71
C GLU A 60 -4.96 -0.42 -1.68
N VAL A 61 -4.04 0.44 -2.09
CA VAL A 61 -3.05 1.05 -1.18
C VAL A 61 -3.57 2.38 -0.69
N LEU A 62 -3.79 2.48 0.61
CA LEU A 62 -4.28 3.69 1.25
C LEU A 62 -3.30 4.84 1.03
N ARG A 63 -3.84 5.95 0.52
CA ARG A 63 -3.05 7.15 0.24
C ARG A 63 -3.22 8.17 1.36
N ARG A 64 -2.15 8.90 1.65
CA ARG A 64 -2.12 9.98 2.64
C ARG A 64 -1.42 11.23 2.12
N HIS A 65 -1.76 12.37 2.71
CA HIS A 65 -1.20 13.68 2.37
C HIS A 65 0.01 14.09 3.23
N ASP A 66 0.18 13.48 4.41
CA ASP A 66 1.28 13.76 5.32
C ASP A 66 2.53 12.90 5.04
N THR A 67 3.60 13.19 5.79
CA THR A 67 4.88 12.47 5.74
C THR A 67 5.11 11.56 6.93
N ASN A 68 4.11 11.36 7.81
CA ASN A 68 4.27 10.45 8.94
C ASN A 68 4.24 9.02 8.39
N SER A 69 5.33 8.29 8.63
CA SER A 69 5.56 6.98 8.04
C SER A 69 6.01 5.94 9.05
N ASP A 70 6.17 6.31 10.33
CA ASP A 70 6.53 5.31 11.34
C ASP A 70 5.42 4.25 11.50
N PRO A 71 5.76 3.05 11.98
CA PRO A 71 4.86 1.91 12.05
C PRO A 71 3.53 2.19 12.76
N GLU A 72 3.53 3.03 13.80
CA GLU A 72 2.29 3.38 14.52
C GLU A 72 1.41 4.29 13.66
N ASN A 73 2.00 5.29 13.00
CA ASN A 73 1.26 6.14 12.07
C ASN A 73 0.69 5.37 10.86
N VAL A 74 1.38 4.33 10.39
CA VAL A 74 0.89 3.44 9.32
C VAL A 74 -0.33 2.65 9.79
N LEU A 75 -0.29 2.11 11.02
CA LEU A 75 -1.44 1.44 11.62
C LEU A 75 -2.59 2.42 11.88
N ASP A 76 -2.31 3.60 12.41
CA ASP A 76 -3.31 4.63 12.68
C ASP A 76 -4.03 5.04 11.39
N LEU A 77 -3.33 5.15 10.26
CA LEU A 77 -3.97 5.42 8.97
C LEU A 77 -4.96 4.31 8.56
N LEU A 78 -4.59 3.04 8.79
CA LEU A 78 -5.47 1.91 8.53
C LEU A 78 -6.72 1.97 9.42
N GLU A 79 -6.54 2.31 10.70
CA GLU A 79 -7.63 2.41 11.67
C GLU A 79 -8.53 3.63 11.41
N GLU A 80 -7.96 4.77 11.03
CA GLU A 80 -8.69 5.95 10.55
C GLU A 80 -9.59 5.57 9.38
N TYR A 81 -9.06 4.81 8.43
CA TYR A 81 -9.80 4.31 7.28
C TYR A 81 -10.96 3.38 7.69
N ILE A 82 -10.69 2.36 8.50
CA ILE A 82 -11.72 1.41 8.97
C ILE A 82 -12.82 2.16 9.74
N HIS A 83 -12.43 3.08 10.62
CA HIS A 83 -13.36 3.91 11.38
C HIS A 83 -14.25 4.77 10.46
N PHE A 84 -13.65 5.37 9.41
CA PHE A 84 -14.37 6.14 8.41
C PHE A 84 -15.43 5.30 7.67
N ARG A 85 -15.02 4.09 7.24
CA ARG A 85 -15.88 3.14 6.54
C ARG A 85 -17.05 2.65 7.40
N GLU A 86 -16.81 2.32 8.67
CA GLU A 86 -17.84 1.72 9.54
C GLU A 86 -18.87 2.71 10.08
N ASN A 87 -18.52 3.99 10.24
CA ASN A 87 -19.36 4.96 10.95
C ASN A 87 -20.20 5.88 10.06
N ASN A 88 -20.35 5.53 8.77
CA ASN A 88 -20.95 6.38 7.72
C ASN A 88 -20.43 7.82 7.82
N ILE A 89 -19.12 7.95 8.09
CA ILE A 89 -18.51 9.27 8.28
C ILE A 89 -18.62 10.08 7.01
N PHE A 90 -18.64 9.43 5.84
CA PHE A 90 -18.91 10.09 4.57
C PHE A 90 -20.12 11.01 4.61
N GLU A 91 -21.31 10.51 4.92
CA GLU A 91 -22.56 11.32 4.95
C GLU A 91 -22.44 12.50 5.93
N LYS A 92 -21.89 12.26 7.11
CA LYS A 92 -21.68 13.31 8.13
C LYS A 92 -20.64 14.34 7.69
N SER A 93 -19.57 13.90 7.04
CA SER A 93 -18.54 14.77 6.47
C SER A 93 -19.14 15.64 5.38
N ILE A 94 -19.89 15.08 4.43
CA ILE A 94 -20.61 15.85 3.41
C ILE A 94 -21.47 16.95 4.02
N ASP A 95 -22.27 16.61 5.03
CA ASP A 95 -23.19 17.55 5.69
C ASP A 95 -22.48 18.69 6.44
N SER A 96 -21.26 18.43 6.93
CA SER A 96 -20.47 19.39 7.72
C SER A 96 -19.62 20.36 6.90
N LEU A 97 -19.41 20.09 5.62
CA LEU A 97 -18.43 20.77 4.77
C LEU A 97 -19.06 21.84 3.86
N ARG A 98 -18.24 22.75 3.31
CA ARG A 98 -18.68 23.77 2.34
C ARG A 98 -19.27 23.20 1.05
N ILE A 99 -19.04 21.92 0.78
CA ILE A 99 -19.62 21.22 -0.36
C ILE A 99 -21.15 21.13 -0.31
N LYS A 100 -21.80 21.31 0.84
CA LYS A 100 -23.27 21.45 0.93
C LYS A 100 -23.84 22.64 0.13
N GLU A 101 -22.99 23.61 -0.23
CA GLU A 101 -23.36 24.75 -1.07
C GLU A 101 -23.56 24.35 -2.54
N TYR A 102 -23.10 23.15 -2.93
CA TYR A 102 -23.29 22.60 -4.27
C TYR A 102 -24.56 21.75 -4.34
N PRO A 103 -25.33 21.81 -5.44
CA PRO A 103 -26.50 20.96 -5.63
C PRO A 103 -26.16 19.47 -5.53
N VAL A 104 -27.01 18.68 -4.88
CA VAL A 104 -26.82 17.23 -4.72
C VAL A 104 -26.59 16.53 -6.08
N ASP A 105 -27.33 16.93 -7.12
CA ASP A 105 -27.18 16.34 -8.46
C ASP A 105 -25.85 16.69 -9.12
N PHE A 106 -25.27 17.86 -8.80
CA PHE A 106 -23.92 18.22 -9.23
C PHE A 106 -22.88 17.32 -8.55
N ILE A 107 -23.01 17.12 -7.24
CA ILE A 107 -22.11 16.25 -6.46
C ILE A 107 -22.20 14.81 -6.99
N LYS A 108 -23.41 14.29 -7.24
CA LYS A 108 -23.61 12.97 -7.86
C LYS A 108 -22.95 12.87 -9.23
N SER A 109 -23.16 13.86 -10.10
CA SER A 109 -22.54 13.90 -11.43
C SER A 109 -21.01 13.93 -11.34
N TYR A 110 -20.46 14.64 -10.35
CA TYR A 110 -19.02 14.65 -10.09
C TYR A 110 -18.52 13.28 -9.64
N LEU A 111 -19.25 12.60 -8.74
CA LEU A 111 -18.91 11.27 -8.24
C LEU A 111 -19.02 10.17 -9.31
N GLU A 112 -19.95 10.32 -10.25
CA GLU A 112 -20.11 9.41 -11.38
C GLU A 112 -18.98 9.57 -12.41
N ASP A 113 -18.81 10.78 -12.93
CA ASP A 113 -17.75 11.09 -13.89
C ASP A 113 -17.45 12.60 -13.91
N PRO A 114 -16.33 13.04 -13.30
CA PRO A 114 -15.93 14.45 -13.29
C PRO A 114 -15.72 15.03 -14.70
N SER A 115 -15.48 14.20 -15.72
CA SER A 115 -15.25 14.68 -17.09
C SER A 115 -16.53 15.21 -17.76
N ASN A 116 -17.70 14.79 -17.29
CA ASN A 116 -19.01 15.22 -17.80
C ASN A 116 -19.42 16.61 -17.30
N LEU A 117 -18.73 17.17 -16.31
CA LEU A 117 -19.03 18.49 -15.75
C LEU A 117 -18.33 19.63 -16.50
N PRO A 118 -18.95 20.82 -16.59
CA PRO A 118 -18.31 21.99 -17.15
C PRO A 118 -16.98 22.30 -16.45
N GLN A 119 -15.89 22.41 -17.22
CA GLN A 119 -14.52 22.53 -16.67
C GLN A 119 -14.38 23.63 -15.62
N ARG A 120 -15.05 24.78 -15.79
CA ARG A 120 -14.99 25.91 -14.87
C ARG A 120 -15.64 25.60 -13.52
N GLU A 121 -16.80 24.95 -13.53
CA GLU A 121 -17.52 24.55 -12.32
C GLU A 121 -16.80 23.42 -11.61
N ARG A 122 -16.30 22.44 -12.38
CA ARG A 122 -15.47 21.36 -11.86
C ARG A 122 -14.24 21.87 -11.13
N LYS A 123 -13.46 22.77 -11.75
CA LYS A 123 -12.28 23.37 -11.12
C LYS A 123 -12.60 24.15 -9.84
N ARG A 124 -13.76 24.83 -9.81
CA ARG A 124 -14.22 25.55 -8.62
C ARG A 124 -14.56 24.57 -7.50
N PHE A 125 -15.19 23.45 -7.82
CA PHE A 125 -15.50 22.39 -6.86
C PHE A 125 -14.23 21.67 -6.38
N GLU A 126 -13.32 21.30 -7.29
CA GLU A 126 -12.00 20.74 -6.96
C GLU A 126 -11.20 21.66 -6.02
N ALA A 127 -11.28 22.98 -6.20
CA ALA A 127 -10.64 23.94 -5.29
C ALA A 127 -11.25 23.93 -3.88
N VAL A 128 -12.58 23.82 -3.77
CA VAL A 128 -13.25 23.68 -2.46
C VAL A 128 -12.87 22.35 -1.79
N LEU A 129 -12.85 21.26 -2.56
CA LEU A 129 -12.38 19.96 -2.06
C LEU A 129 -10.94 20.02 -1.54
N MET A 130 -10.06 20.74 -2.26
CA MET A 130 -8.67 20.94 -1.86
C MET A 130 -8.54 21.81 -0.60
N GLU A 131 -9.35 22.86 -0.46
CA GLU A 131 -9.41 23.69 0.76
C GLU A 131 -9.88 22.89 1.98
N GLU A 132 -10.83 21.98 1.79
CA GLU A 132 -11.36 21.10 2.83
C GLU A 132 -10.50 19.83 3.05
N HIS A 133 -9.36 19.69 2.35
CA HIS A 133 -8.51 18.49 2.36
C HIS A 133 -9.28 17.19 2.12
N LEU A 134 -10.24 17.22 1.20
CA LEU A 134 -11.20 16.16 0.97
C LEU A 134 -11.03 15.54 -0.43
N ASP A 135 -10.68 14.25 -0.49
CA ASP A 135 -10.79 13.48 -1.72
C ASP A 135 -12.16 12.80 -1.79
N LEU A 136 -13.17 13.55 -2.25
CA LEU A 136 -14.56 13.09 -2.30
C LEU A 136 -14.75 11.78 -3.09
N LEU A 137 -13.99 11.60 -4.17
CA LEU A 137 -14.08 10.39 -5.01
C LEU A 137 -13.52 9.19 -4.28
N TYR A 138 -12.39 9.39 -3.60
CA TYR A 138 -11.81 8.36 -2.75
C TYR A 138 -12.74 8.02 -1.59
N LEU A 139 -13.32 9.00 -0.90
CA LEU A 139 -14.26 8.74 0.20
C LEU A 139 -15.55 8.05 -0.27
N ASP A 140 -16.10 8.42 -1.43
CA ASP A 140 -17.25 7.75 -2.03
C ASP A 140 -16.93 6.28 -2.33
N PHE A 141 -15.77 6.01 -2.92
CA PHE A 141 -15.24 4.66 -3.08
C PHE A 141 -15.19 3.93 -1.73
N LEU A 142 -14.52 4.48 -0.73
CA LEU A 142 -14.38 3.86 0.58
C LEU A 142 -15.74 3.56 1.26
N SER A 143 -16.75 4.39 1.02
CA SER A 143 -18.10 4.18 1.57
C SER A 143 -18.89 3.06 0.86
N LYS A 144 -18.70 2.89 -0.45
CA LYS A 144 -19.45 1.94 -1.27
C LYS A 144 -18.90 0.52 -1.20
N TYR A 145 -17.58 0.37 -1.03
CA TYR A 145 -16.92 -0.94 -1.01
C TYR A 145 -16.84 -1.48 0.42
N GLN A 146 -17.97 -2.08 0.86
CA GLN A 146 -18.08 -2.79 2.14
C GLN A 146 -18.19 -4.31 1.94
N GLY A 147 -17.17 -4.93 1.34
CA GLY A 147 -17.13 -6.38 1.14
C GLY A 147 -17.03 -7.13 2.46
N LYS A 148 -17.75 -8.27 2.57
CA LYS A 148 -17.71 -9.14 3.76
C LYS A 148 -16.35 -9.82 3.95
N ASP A 149 -15.62 -10.03 2.86
CA ASP A 149 -14.34 -10.74 2.82
C ASP A 149 -13.14 -9.79 2.68
N ASP A 150 -13.38 -8.48 2.78
CA ASP A 150 -12.32 -7.48 2.69
C ASP A 150 -11.27 -7.71 3.77
N ALA A 151 -10.02 -7.46 3.41
CA ALA A 151 -8.89 -7.63 4.31
C ALA A 151 -8.15 -6.31 4.48
N PHE A 152 -7.63 -6.10 5.69
CA PHE A 152 -6.96 -4.87 6.08
C PHE A 152 -5.56 -5.22 6.53
N GLY A 153 -4.56 -4.51 6.04
CA GLY A 153 -3.17 -4.81 6.33
C GLY A 153 -2.26 -3.61 6.40
N VAL A 154 -1.16 -3.78 7.12
CA VAL A 154 -0.03 -2.85 7.13
C VAL A 154 1.18 -3.46 6.42
N VAL A 155 1.94 -2.62 5.72
CA VAL A 155 3.23 -2.96 5.13
C VAL A 155 4.26 -1.97 5.68
N ILE A 156 5.18 -2.47 6.49
CA ILE A 156 6.15 -1.65 7.23
C ILE A 156 7.56 -2.18 7.03
N ASP A 157 8.52 -1.25 7.06
CA ASP A 157 9.93 -1.58 7.06
C ASP A 157 10.42 -1.68 8.50
N ARG A 158 11.34 -2.61 8.78
CA ARG A 158 11.87 -2.74 10.14
C ARG A 158 12.76 -1.56 10.48
N ASP A 159 13.56 -1.08 9.52
CA ASP A 159 14.59 -0.04 9.65
C ASP A 159 15.11 0.10 11.09
N CYS A 160 16.01 -0.80 11.48
CA CYS A 160 16.46 -0.92 12.87
C CYS A 160 17.12 0.36 13.42
N GLY A 161 17.52 1.31 12.55
CA GLY A 161 18.01 2.62 12.94
C GLY A 161 16.91 3.63 13.27
N SER A 162 15.69 3.43 12.78
CA SER A 162 14.58 4.36 12.89
C SER A 162 13.53 3.92 13.92
N HIS A 163 13.26 2.61 14.02
CA HIS A 163 12.15 2.09 14.84
C HIS A 163 12.62 1.25 16.02
N SER A 164 12.00 1.42 17.18
CA SER A 164 12.34 0.61 18.36
C SER A 164 11.72 -0.80 18.27
N LEU A 165 12.33 -1.79 18.94
CA LEU A 165 11.76 -3.14 19.00
C LEU A 165 10.37 -3.13 19.68
N GLU A 166 10.22 -2.30 20.72
CA GLU A 166 8.96 -2.12 21.44
C GLU A 166 7.85 -1.56 20.53
N GLN A 167 8.15 -0.54 19.72
CA GLN A 167 7.20 0.05 18.79
C GLN A 167 6.72 -0.97 17.75
N MET A 168 7.65 -1.70 17.13
CA MET A 168 7.31 -2.73 16.14
C MET A 168 6.49 -3.87 16.77
N THR A 169 6.85 -4.29 17.99
CA THR A 169 6.12 -5.33 18.73
C THR A 169 4.69 -4.88 19.02
N ASN A 170 4.50 -3.64 19.48
CA ASN A 170 3.18 -3.06 19.74
C ASN A 170 2.30 -3.08 18.48
N VAL A 171 2.85 -2.71 17.31
CA VAL A 171 2.13 -2.76 16.04
C VAL A 171 1.74 -4.18 15.65
N GLN A 172 2.65 -5.16 15.77
CA GLN A 172 2.36 -6.57 15.49
C GLN A 172 1.26 -7.12 16.42
N GLU A 173 1.33 -6.81 17.71
CA GLU A 173 0.35 -7.24 18.70
C GLU A 173 -1.05 -6.65 18.43
N LYS A 174 -1.11 -5.36 18.11
CA LYS A 174 -2.37 -4.69 17.70
C LYS A 174 -2.95 -5.31 16.42
N CYS A 175 -2.12 -5.54 15.41
CA CYS A 175 -2.55 -6.19 14.16
C CYS A 175 -3.13 -7.58 14.45
N LYS A 176 -2.42 -8.39 15.24
CA LYS A 176 -2.89 -9.73 15.63
C LYS A 176 -4.20 -9.69 16.41
N ALA A 177 -4.34 -8.77 17.36
CA ALA A 177 -5.55 -8.62 18.18
C ALA A 177 -6.78 -8.22 17.35
N LYS A 178 -6.58 -7.43 16.28
CA LYS A 178 -7.64 -6.94 15.39
C LYS A 178 -7.79 -7.76 14.10
N ASN A 179 -7.03 -8.85 13.96
CA ASN A 179 -6.98 -9.70 12.77
C ASN A 179 -6.61 -8.92 11.48
N TYR A 180 -5.72 -7.92 11.61
CA TYR A 180 -5.12 -7.24 10.49
C TYR A 180 -3.93 -8.04 9.96
N LEU A 181 -3.75 -8.01 8.65
CA LEU A 181 -2.54 -8.51 7.99
C LEU A 181 -1.35 -7.62 8.37
N CYS A 182 -0.19 -8.21 8.64
CA CYS A 182 1.00 -7.46 9.04
C CYS A 182 2.21 -7.95 8.26
N TYR A 183 2.66 -7.14 7.30
CA TYR A 183 3.79 -7.46 6.45
C TYR A 183 4.98 -6.58 6.80
N ILE A 184 6.10 -7.22 7.15
CA ILE A 184 7.33 -6.58 7.57
C ILE A 184 8.44 -6.99 6.61
N THR A 185 9.24 -6.01 6.19
CA THR A 185 10.53 -6.30 5.55
C THR A 185 11.66 -5.76 6.41
N ASN A 186 12.63 -6.61 6.74
CA ASN A 186 13.82 -6.24 7.47
C ASN A 186 15.05 -6.44 6.58
N PRO A 187 15.79 -5.38 6.21
CA PRO A 187 15.69 -4.01 6.75
C PRO A 187 14.62 -3.12 6.11
N CYS A 188 14.36 -3.26 4.81
CA CYS A 188 13.50 -2.37 4.03
C CYS A 188 12.96 -3.06 2.76
N ILE A 189 11.90 -2.53 2.14
CA ILE A 189 11.24 -3.17 0.99
C ILE A 189 12.17 -3.42 -0.21
N GLU A 190 13.26 -2.66 -0.38
CA GLU A 190 14.26 -2.98 -1.40
C GLU A 190 14.91 -4.36 -1.21
N PHE A 191 14.93 -4.90 0.01
CA PHE A 191 15.38 -6.28 0.25
C PHE A 191 14.44 -7.27 -0.43
N TRP A 192 13.12 -7.10 -0.30
CA TRP A 192 12.14 -7.90 -1.04
C TRP A 192 12.33 -7.78 -2.56
N GLN A 193 12.59 -6.58 -3.08
CA GLN A 193 12.90 -6.38 -4.50
C GLN A 193 14.20 -7.07 -4.92
N LEU A 194 15.24 -7.05 -4.09
CA LEU A 194 16.52 -7.71 -4.35
C LEU A 194 16.33 -9.22 -4.50
N LEU A 195 15.42 -9.84 -3.74
CA LEU A 195 15.11 -11.27 -3.85
C LEU A 195 14.52 -11.67 -5.21
N HIS A 196 13.99 -10.74 -6.00
CA HIS A 196 13.56 -11.04 -7.37
C HIS A 196 14.76 -11.23 -8.31
N VAL A 197 15.86 -10.51 -8.07
CA VAL A 197 16.97 -10.38 -9.01
C VAL A 197 18.28 -11.01 -8.53
N SER A 198 18.35 -11.44 -7.27
CA SER A 198 19.52 -12.07 -6.69
C SER A 198 19.14 -13.20 -5.73
N ASP A 199 19.93 -14.27 -5.73
CA ASP A 199 19.92 -15.27 -4.68
C ASP A 199 20.80 -14.79 -3.52
N VAL A 200 20.23 -13.90 -2.71
CA VAL A 200 20.97 -13.20 -1.64
C VAL A 200 21.65 -14.16 -0.67
N ALA A 201 21.03 -15.30 -0.39
CA ALA A 201 21.56 -16.28 0.56
C ALA A 201 22.91 -16.86 0.09
N THR A 202 23.11 -16.98 -1.23
CA THR A 202 24.34 -17.52 -1.81
C THR A 202 25.28 -16.40 -2.26
N GLU A 203 24.75 -15.38 -2.95
CA GLU A 203 25.55 -14.33 -3.56
C GLU A 203 26.18 -13.38 -2.54
N TYR A 204 25.50 -13.13 -1.42
CA TYR A 204 25.93 -12.18 -0.39
C TYR A 204 26.08 -12.86 0.97
N ALA A 205 26.41 -14.15 1.00
CA ALA A 205 26.56 -14.94 2.23
C ALA A 205 27.51 -14.29 3.26
N GLU A 206 28.59 -13.66 2.78
CA GLU A 206 29.58 -12.99 3.62
C GLU A 206 29.16 -11.57 4.07
N SER A 207 28.11 -11.01 3.45
CA SER A 207 27.63 -9.64 3.68
C SER A 207 26.19 -9.58 4.20
N LEU A 208 25.62 -10.69 4.70
CA LEU A 208 24.25 -10.71 5.23
C LEU A 208 24.06 -9.72 6.40
N ASN A 209 25.08 -9.53 7.22
CA ASN A 209 25.06 -8.54 8.30
C ASN A 209 25.05 -7.10 7.74
N ASP A 210 25.80 -6.82 6.68
CA ASP A 210 25.79 -5.49 6.04
C ASP A 210 24.43 -5.18 5.40
N ILE A 211 23.77 -6.22 4.85
CA ILE A 211 22.39 -6.13 4.37
C ILE A 211 21.45 -5.82 5.53
N LEU A 212 21.54 -6.54 6.65
CA LEU A 212 20.68 -6.32 7.81
C LEU A 212 20.87 -4.92 8.44
N GLU A 213 22.12 -4.46 8.58
CA GLU A 213 22.43 -3.13 9.11
C GLU A 213 22.03 -2.00 8.15
N ASN A 214 21.98 -2.28 6.85
CA ASN A 214 21.52 -1.39 5.77
C ASN A 214 22.11 0.02 5.79
N LYS A 215 23.38 0.16 6.19
CA LYS A 215 24.04 1.46 6.39
C LYS A 215 23.99 2.33 5.13
N LEU A 216 23.84 3.65 5.37
CA LEU A 216 23.87 4.65 4.30
C LEU A 216 25.30 4.97 3.88
N ASP A 217 25.52 5.10 2.58
CA ASP A 217 26.76 5.63 2.00
C ASP A 217 26.84 7.17 2.09
N ASN A 218 27.95 7.73 1.61
CA ASN A 218 28.19 9.18 1.58
C ASN A 218 27.17 9.96 0.70
N LYS A 219 26.47 9.28 -0.20
CA LYS A 219 25.41 9.84 -1.06
C LYS A 219 24.01 9.57 -0.49
N LYS A 220 23.92 9.07 0.74
CA LYS A 220 22.68 8.70 1.43
C LYS A 220 21.89 7.57 0.74
N ASN A 221 22.56 6.69 0.02
CA ASN A 221 21.95 5.45 -0.47
C ASN A 221 22.23 4.33 0.53
N SER A 222 21.21 3.52 0.83
CA SER A 222 21.37 2.36 1.70
C SER A 222 22.15 1.24 1.00
N PHE A 223 22.79 0.37 1.79
CA PHE A 223 23.53 -0.78 1.27
C PHE A 223 22.66 -1.64 0.34
N VAL A 224 21.44 -1.97 0.77
CA VAL A 224 20.49 -2.76 -0.04
C VAL A 224 20.10 -2.03 -1.33
N SER A 225 19.90 -0.71 -1.29
CA SER A 225 19.58 0.07 -2.50
C SER A 225 20.73 0.08 -3.53
N ASN A 226 21.98 -0.01 -3.07
CA ASN A 226 23.15 -0.11 -3.94
C ASN A 226 23.23 -1.48 -4.62
N LEU A 227 23.02 -2.58 -3.87
CA LEU A 227 22.95 -3.93 -4.46
C LEU A 227 21.82 -4.04 -5.49
N LEU A 228 20.64 -3.51 -5.16
CA LEU A 228 19.50 -3.52 -6.08
C LEU A 228 19.81 -2.68 -7.35
N TYR A 229 20.48 -1.55 -7.21
CA TYR A 229 20.91 -0.73 -8.34
C TYR A 229 21.89 -1.45 -9.26
N GLU A 230 22.84 -2.23 -8.72
CA GLU A 230 23.78 -3.01 -9.53
C GLU A 230 23.07 -4.05 -10.40
N LYS A 231 21.97 -4.63 -9.89
CA LYS A 231 21.17 -5.64 -10.61
C LYS A 231 20.20 -5.04 -11.62
N THR A 232 19.62 -3.89 -11.30
CA THR A 232 18.47 -3.34 -12.06
C THR A 232 18.79 -2.07 -12.84
N GLY A 233 19.84 -1.33 -12.47
CA GLY A 233 20.16 0.00 -12.98
C GLY A 233 19.18 1.09 -12.55
N GLN A 234 18.31 0.83 -11.57
CA GLN A 234 17.25 1.75 -11.15
C GLN A 234 17.40 2.17 -9.69
N ARG A 235 17.02 3.41 -9.37
CA ARG A 235 16.90 3.92 -8.01
C ARG A 235 15.54 4.58 -7.77
N LYS A 236 15.08 4.54 -6.51
CA LYS A 236 13.92 5.26 -5.96
C LYS A 236 12.54 4.87 -6.48
N ALA A 237 12.32 4.90 -7.79
CA ALA A 237 11.00 4.74 -8.39
C ALA A 237 10.97 3.51 -9.30
N ILE A 238 9.97 2.65 -9.12
CA ILE A 238 9.76 1.48 -9.99
C ILE A 238 9.15 1.95 -11.31
N GLN A 239 9.90 1.80 -12.40
CA GLN A 239 9.42 2.03 -13.76
C GLN A 239 8.78 0.75 -14.30
N THR A 240 7.75 0.87 -15.13
CA THR A 240 7.04 -0.26 -15.76
C THR A 240 8.00 -1.26 -16.41
N ARG A 241 8.92 -0.76 -17.26
CA ARG A 241 9.94 -1.59 -17.92
C ARG A 241 10.82 -2.39 -16.96
N THR A 242 11.08 -1.85 -15.77
CA THR A 242 11.90 -2.51 -14.75
C THR A 242 11.09 -3.58 -14.04
N PHE A 243 9.83 -3.27 -13.70
CA PHE A 243 8.92 -4.24 -13.11
C PHE A 243 8.70 -5.43 -14.06
N GLU A 244 8.34 -5.17 -15.31
CA GLU A 244 8.13 -6.21 -16.34
C GLU A 244 9.37 -7.07 -16.57
N LYS A 245 10.56 -6.46 -16.55
CA LYS A 245 11.81 -7.17 -16.81
C LYS A 245 12.30 -7.99 -15.62
N PHE A 246 12.21 -7.44 -14.41
CA PHE A 246 12.93 -7.97 -13.26
C PHE A 246 12.04 -8.52 -12.16
N TYR A 247 10.83 -8.00 -11.98
CA TYR A 247 9.97 -8.37 -10.85
C TYR A 247 8.86 -9.31 -11.30
N LEU A 248 8.07 -8.93 -12.29
CA LEU A 248 6.94 -9.71 -12.83
C LEU A 248 7.28 -11.19 -13.11
N PRO A 249 8.32 -11.53 -13.90
CA PRO A 249 8.65 -12.94 -14.19
C PRO A 249 9.28 -13.69 -13.00
N ASN A 250 9.72 -12.98 -11.96
CA ASN A 250 10.50 -13.54 -10.86
C ASN A 250 9.77 -13.53 -9.51
N ILE A 251 8.46 -13.23 -9.47
CA ILE A 251 7.67 -13.22 -8.22
C ILE A 251 7.76 -14.56 -7.48
N ASP A 252 7.57 -15.69 -8.18
CA ASP A 252 7.66 -17.02 -7.56
C ASP A 252 9.07 -17.34 -7.06
N LEU A 253 10.08 -16.85 -7.77
CA LEU A 253 11.47 -16.99 -7.37
C LEU A 253 11.77 -16.16 -6.11
N ALA A 254 11.23 -14.93 -6.03
CA ALA A 254 11.32 -14.08 -4.84
C ALA A 254 10.62 -14.72 -3.63
N ILE A 255 9.42 -15.29 -3.82
CA ILE A 255 8.70 -16.06 -2.78
C ILE A 255 9.58 -17.20 -2.26
N LYS A 256 10.13 -18.01 -3.17
CA LYS A 256 11.00 -19.14 -2.79
C LYS A 256 12.23 -18.66 -2.01
N ARG A 257 12.88 -17.58 -2.44
CA ARG A 257 14.07 -17.03 -1.78
C ARG A 257 13.74 -16.42 -0.41
N ALA A 258 12.63 -15.69 -0.30
CA ALA A 258 12.20 -15.08 0.96
C ALA A 258 11.92 -16.13 2.05
N LYS A 259 11.35 -17.28 1.68
CA LYS A 259 11.16 -18.42 2.59
C LYS A 259 12.45 -19.01 3.16
N GLY A 260 13.62 -18.69 2.59
CA GLY A 260 14.92 -19.08 3.12
C GLY A 260 15.46 -18.14 4.21
N PHE A 261 14.79 -17.02 4.47
CA PHE A 261 15.16 -16.04 5.48
C PHE A 261 14.24 -16.11 6.71
N ALA A 262 14.31 -15.11 7.60
CA ALA A 262 13.55 -15.07 8.85
C ALA A 262 12.04 -15.20 8.62
N THR A 263 11.40 -15.99 9.48
CA THR A 263 9.94 -16.12 9.57
C THR A 263 9.32 -14.90 10.27
N SER A 264 8.00 -14.73 10.15
CA SER A 264 7.25 -13.57 10.66
C SER A 264 7.50 -13.24 12.14
N ASP A 265 7.71 -14.24 13.00
CA ASP A 265 8.04 -14.09 14.43
C ASP A 265 9.48 -13.64 14.71
N GLN A 266 10.37 -13.70 13.71
CA GLN A 266 11.79 -13.39 13.84
C GLN A 266 12.21 -12.10 13.10
N LEU A 267 11.32 -11.56 12.26
CA LEU A 267 11.62 -10.44 11.36
C LEU A 267 12.03 -9.16 12.07
N LEU A 268 11.67 -8.97 13.34
CA LEU A 268 12.05 -7.76 14.07
C LEU A 268 13.54 -7.67 14.38
N GLU A 269 14.25 -8.81 14.33
CA GLU A 269 15.67 -8.88 14.68
C GLU A 269 16.52 -9.52 13.58
N LYS A 270 15.92 -10.32 12.71
CA LYS A 270 16.62 -11.06 11.66
C LYS A 270 16.22 -10.61 10.26
N LEU A 271 17.18 -10.72 9.36
CA LEU A 271 17.04 -10.43 7.93
C LEU A 271 15.91 -11.27 7.31
N GLY A 272 14.99 -10.63 6.59
CA GLY A 272 13.89 -11.34 5.94
C GLY A 272 12.79 -10.43 5.41
N SER A 273 11.79 -11.05 4.77
CA SER A 273 10.53 -10.40 4.41
C SER A 273 9.42 -11.44 4.44
N ASN A 274 8.28 -11.10 5.02
CA ASN A 274 7.07 -11.92 4.90
C ASN A 274 6.10 -11.41 3.82
N LEU A 275 6.50 -10.48 2.94
CA LEU A 275 5.65 -10.00 1.84
C LEU A 275 5.20 -11.10 0.88
N TRP A 276 5.91 -12.24 0.84
CA TRP A 276 5.46 -13.41 0.10
C TRP A 276 4.15 -13.98 0.64
N GLU A 277 3.85 -13.82 1.94
CA GLU A 277 2.59 -14.24 2.54
C GLU A 277 1.41 -13.47 1.95
N LEU A 278 1.60 -12.17 1.62
CA LEU A 278 0.60 -11.35 0.93
C LEU A 278 0.33 -11.91 -0.48
N ILE A 279 1.37 -12.21 -1.24
CA ILE A 279 1.18 -12.75 -2.60
C ILE A 279 0.46 -14.10 -2.56
N GLU A 280 0.81 -14.98 -1.63
CA GLU A 280 0.08 -16.24 -1.45
C GLU A 280 -1.35 -16.03 -0.97
N PHE A 281 -1.58 -15.06 -0.09
CA PHE A 281 -2.93 -14.69 0.35
C PHE A 281 -3.80 -14.20 -0.80
N LEU A 282 -3.24 -13.37 -1.70
CA LEU A 282 -3.92 -12.87 -2.90
C LEU A 282 -4.19 -13.97 -3.93
N ARG A 283 -3.36 -15.02 -3.98
CA ARG A 283 -3.54 -16.16 -4.89
C ARG A 283 -4.50 -17.22 -4.37
N LYS A 284 -4.80 -17.21 -3.07
CA LYS A 284 -5.80 -18.11 -2.48
C LYS A 284 -7.19 -17.58 -2.87
N SER A 285 -7.72 -18.03 -4.01
CA SER A 285 -9.15 -17.93 -4.28
C SER A 285 -9.88 -18.65 -3.13
N ASN A 286 -10.93 -18.03 -2.58
CA ASN A 286 -11.87 -18.71 -1.70
C ASN A 286 -12.44 -19.89 -2.51
N SER A 287 -11.82 -21.06 -2.35
CA SER A 287 -12.32 -22.31 -2.92
C SER A 287 -13.60 -22.64 -2.16
N VAL A 288 -14.73 -22.22 -2.71
CA VAL A 288 -16.06 -22.73 -2.35
C VAL A 288 -16.73 -23.20 -3.63
#